data_AF-A0A0M0JH18-F1
#
_entry.id   AF-A0A0M0JH18-F1
#
_cell.length_a   1.000
_cell.length_b   1.000
_cell.length_c   1.000
_cell.angle_alpha   90.00
_cell.angle_beta   90.00
_cell.angle_gamma   90.00
#
_symmetry.space_group_name_H-M   'P 1'
#
loop_
_entity.id
_entity.type
_entity.pdbx_description
1 polymer ?
#
loop_
_entity_poly.entity_id
_entity_poly.type
_entity_poly.pdbx_seq_one_letter_code
_entity_poly.pdbx_strand_id
1 'polypeptide(L)'
;MARVTLLATLLANVDGWTTTSQSVYGAQIGEIQNQMRGRPSIGAIRELGWLWHSPVNRDDTRGLGGGITWAMDAALCDLILPKFREDIFGAGRIVSCKEIHAAVARSFDKWAANNRNFKFTDMTKECTIAGLNFGPPTSGRRHTGTACTPANQPSGCVMPHSGCPLAEIWVTSKIGPYSTPASIAAASESSSVATALPHAQYSTDFRYSNGARPFLNNSGVITYNRQVVETFAGTFSFETENVCWYLDSEFCAPFHRLKKSLGSAGNARVLVWGLTFGFMTLAILFYLALVVRICLRVMQCTTLEEDAAKEDDEDGDGKLSIQERLNIFARVFASYNPFLLTIFILLLVLPALITTKIFAPCFDCFDFESATLHEVGHFLGLGHPDNIPDNWVGATDPGQGGTRPGNNSYHTLISASLMNGTRPDPTGFCMNPWAAVQAGVPPGAVYDTLKLNIRYPTRDAQMEAVTQHNPRTCLFGDDLEALAVLYPDCDQDLGLFEAVCHQVDLNLGIARIAAYVLIPAAIALFFIISLSSIVQCFERRERTRLAKKHQSEIAEVRLQAQKQQAKLEKAQQLRNSARFSSSARFSCTKSKKDVYDSAPVATAQVQMNVISNTAQGDDI
;
A
#
# COMPACT_ATOMS: atom_id res chain seq x y z
N MET A 1 17.92 18.82 -10.55
CA MET A 1 16.46 19.07 -10.45
C MET A 1 15.98 19.67 -11.77
N ALA A 2 15.66 18.84 -12.76
CA ALA A 2 15.09 19.28 -14.03
C ALA A 2 13.58 19.06 -13.97
N ARG A 3 12.80 20.15 -13.95
CA ARG A 3 11.35 20.12 -14.10
C ARG A 3 11.03 19.79 -15.55
N VAL A 4 10.77 18.52 -15.82
CA VAL A 4 10.10 18.10 -17.05
C VAL A 4 8.63 18.48 -16.88
N THR A 5 8.28 19.67 -17.37
CA THR A 5 6.89 20.08 -17.52
C THR A 5 6.32 19.29 -18.68
N LEU A 6 5.80 18.10 -18.39
CA LEU A 6 5.00 17.33 -19.33
C LEU A 6 3.69 18.12 -19.50
N LEU A 7 3.57 18.87 -20.60
CA LEU A 7 2.28 19.34 -21.10
C LEU A 7 1.52 18.10 -21.60
N ALA A 8 1.05 17.27 -20.67
CA ALA A 8 -0.02 16.34 -20.96
C ALA A 8 -1.22 17.23 -21.27
N THR A 9 -1.56 17.33 -22.55
CA THR A 9 -2.89 17.75 -22.98
C THR A 9 -3.89 17.04 -22.07
N LEU A 10 -4.59 17.82 -21.25
CA LEU A 10 -5.77 17.44 -20.48
C LEU A 10 -6.87 17.06 -21.49
N LEU A 11 -6.65 15.98 -22.24
CA LEU A 11 -7.70 15.32 -22.98
C LEU A 11 -8.59 14.76 -21.89
N ALA A 12 -9.72 15.43 -21.68
CA ALA A 12 -10.73 14.92 -20.78
C ALA A 12 -11.06 13.49 -21.22
N ASN A 13 -10.83 12.58 -20.29
CA ASN A 13 -11.27 11.21 -20.38
C ASN A 13 -12.80 11.29 -20.38
N VAL A 14 -13.49 10.83 -21.44
CA VAL A 14 -14.97 10.84 -21.47
C VAL A 14 -15.68 9.50 -21.69
N ASP A 15 -16.57 9.16 -20.75
CA ASP A 15 -16.77 7.78 -20.26
C ASP A 15 -18.01 6.95 -20.66
N GLY A 16 -18.05 5.64 -20.32
CA GLY A 16 -19.23 4.77 -20.50
C GLY A 16 -19.55 3.82 -19.32
N TRP A 17 -20.77 3.91 -18.79
CA TRP A 17 -21.31 3.27 -17.57
C TRP A 17 -22.48 2.31 -17.86
N THR A 18 -23.01 1.61 -16.86
CA THR A 18 -24.22 0.77 -17.01
C THR A 18 -25.08 0.76 -15.76
N THR A 19 -26.38 0.53 -15.92
CA THR A 19 -27.33 0.39 -14.80
C THR A 19 -27.53 -1.07 -14.41
N THR A 20 -28.04 -1.32 -13.21
CA THR A 20 -28.51 -2.64 -12.76
C THR A 20 -29.62 -3.18 -13.68
N SER A 21 -30.56 -2.31 -14.11
CA SER A 21 -31.58 -2.67 -15.11
C SER A 21 -30.97 -3.24 -16.40
N GLN A 22 -29.88 -2.64 -16.87
CA GLN A 22 -29.18 -3.09 -18.09
C GLN A 22 -28.34 -4.34 -17.85
N SER A 23 -27.50 -4.36 -16.81
CA SER A 23 -26.52 -5.42 -16.57
C SER A 23 -27.15 -6.72 -16.07
N VAL A 24 -28.14 -6.63 -15.18
CA VAL A 24 -28.77 -7.81 -14.56
C VAL A 24 -30.00 -8.26 -15.34
N TYR A 25 -30.86 -7.29 -15.72
CA TYR A 25 -32.18 -7.57 -16.29
C TYR A 25 -32.26 -7.39 -17.81
N GLY A 26 -31.18 -6.95 -18.45
CA GLY A 26 -31.07 -6.84 -19.90
C GLY A 26 -31.91 -5.71 -20.51
N ALA A 27 -32.29 -4.70 -19.72
CA ALA A 27 -32.99 -3.52 -20.23
C ALA A 27 -32.17 -2.86 -21.36
N GLN A 28 -32.82 -2.47 -22.45
CA GLN A 28 -32.16 -1.82 -23.57
C GLN A 28 -32.31 -0.30 -23.48
N ILE A 29 -31.30 0.46 -23.93
CA ILE A 29 -31.33 1.94 -23.92
C ILE A 29 -32.58 2.46 -24.65
N GLY A 30 -32.93 1.87 -25.79
CA GLY A 30 -34.12 2.24 -26.55
C GLY A 30 -35.44 1.96 -25.79
N GLU A 31 -35.48 0.92 -24.96
CA GLU A 31 -36.65 0.60 -24.12
C GLU A 31 -36.79 1.64 -22.99
N ILE A 32 -35.68 2.00 -22.34
CA ILE A 32 -35.65 3.06 -21.32
C ILE A 32 -36.05 4.42 -21.94
N GLN A 33 -35.54 4.75 -23.12
CA GLN A 33 -35.94 5.97 -23.85
C GLN A 33 -37.43 5.96 -24.21
N ASN A 34 -37.97 4.81 -24.60
CA ASN A 34 -39.40 4.66 -24.88
C ASN A 34 -40.23 4.81 -23.60
N GLN A 35 -39.80 4.25 -22.48
CA GLN A 35 -40.41 4.43 -21.16
C GLN A 35 -40.49 5.92 -20.79
N MET A 36 -39.39 6.66 -20.94
CA MET A 36 -39.33 8.10 -20.66
C MET A 36 -40.24 8.95 -21.55
N ARG A 37 -40.58 8.45 -22.75
CA ARG A 37 -41.54 9.07 -23.68
C ARG A 37 -42.99 8.61 -23.47
N GLY A 38 -43.24 7.81 -22.44
CA GLY A 38 -44.56 7.25 -22.16
C GLY A 38 -44.99 6.10 -23.05
N ARG A 39 -44.10 5.51 -23.85
CA ARG A 39 -44.45 4.41 -24.77
C ARG A 39 -44.48 3.05 -24.05
N PRO A 40 -45.34 2.10 -24.45
CA PRO A 40 -45.41 0.78 -23.83
C PRO A 40 -44.04 0.08 -23.79
N SER A 41 -43.78 -0.68 -22.72
CA SER A 41 -42.59 -1.55 -22.57
C SER A 41 -43.03 -3.00 -22.36
N ILE A 42 -42.07 -3.91 -22.48
CA ILE A 42 -42.25 -5.36 -22.38
C ILE A 42 -42.42 -5.81 -20.90
N GLY A 43 -42.09 -4.96 -19.93
CA GLY A 43 -42.39 -5.18 -18.51
C GLY A 43 -41.56 -4.31 -17.56
N ALA A 44 -42.07 -4.08 -16.34
CA ALA A 44 -41.47 -3.17 -15.35
C ALA A 44 -40.04 -3.56 -14.88
N ILE A 45 -39.67 -4.85 -14.95
CA ILE A 45 -38.31 -5.32 -14.62
C ILE A 45 -37.29 -4.93 -15.71
N ARG A 46 -37.73 -4.83 -16.97
CA ARG A 46 -36.89 -4.47 -18.13
C ARG A 46 -36.94 -2.98 -18.45
N GLU A 47 -37.46 -2.21 -17.53
CA GLU A 47 -37.49 -0.76 -17.58
C GLU A 47 -36.39 -0.18 -16.68
N LEU A 48 -36.17 1.13 -16.79
CA LEU A 48 -35.38 1.81 -15.80
C LEU A 48 -36.12 1.77 -14.46
N GLY A 49 -35.45 1.18 -13.48
CA GLY A 49 -35.91 1.01 -12.11
C GLY A 49 -34.69 0.76 -11.20
N TRP A 50 -34.94 0.21 -10.02
CA TRP A 50 -33.92 0.00 -8.98
C TRP A 50 -33.27 1.31 -8.52
N LEU A 51 -34.04 2.39 -8.58
CA LEU A 51 -33.65 3.74 -8.17
C LEU A 51 -34.41 4.14 -6.91
N TRP A 52 -33.83 5.08 -6.16
CA TRP A 52 -34.47 5.68 -5.00
C TRP A 52 -35.51 6.73 -5.42
N HIS A 53 -36.66 6.71 -4.75
CA HIS A 53 -37.75 7.65 -4.97
C HIS A 53 -37.36 9.09 -4.58
N SER A 54 -37.71 10.05 -5.43
CA SER A 54 -37.57 11.49 -5.14
C SER A 54 -38.79 12.04 -4.42
N PRO A 55 -38.62 12.87 -3.37
CA PRO A 55 -39.73 13.38 -2.57
C PRO A 55 -40.75 14.16 -3.41
N VAL A 56 -42.04 13.98 -3.11
CA VAL A 56 -43.11 14.78 -3.73
C VAL A 56 -43.08 16.23 -3.27
N ASN A 57 -42.78 16.44 -1.99
CA ASN A 57 -42.72 17.72 -1.32
C ASN A 57 -41.76 17.62 -0.12
N ARG A 58 -41.60 18.71 0.64
CA ARG A 58 -40.64 18.77 1.76
C ARG A 58 -40.98 17.86 2.94
N ASP A 59 -42.22 17.37 3.02
CA ASP A 59 -42.70 16.50 4.11
C ASP A 59 -42.63 15.02 3.74
N ASP A 60 -42.35 14.69 2.48
CA ASP A 60 -42.17 13.31 2.01
C ASP A 60 -40.78 12.83 2.39
N THR A 61 -40.69 11.96 3.41
CA THR A 61 -39.42 11.42 3.90
C THR A 61 -38.99 10.14 3.18
N ARG A 62 -39.73 9.67 2.16
CA ARG A 62 -39.43 8.42 1.46
C ARG A 62 -38.21 8.58 0.55
N GLY A 63 -37.30 7.59 0.59
CA GLY A 63 -36.13 7.56 -0.28
C GLY A 63 -35.25 8.78 -0.12
N LEU A 64 -35.08 9.58 -1.18
CA LEU A 64 -34.21 10.76 -1.15
C LEU A 64 -34.74 11.89 -0.25
N GLY A 65 -36.02 11.84 0.15
CA GLY A 65 -36.76 12.89 0.86
C GLY A 65 -36.49 13.06 2.35
N GLY A 66 -35.75 12.17 2.99
CA GLY A 66 -35.18 12.35 4.34
C GLY A 66 -33.66 12.21 4.37
N GLY A 67 -33.06 11.89 3.22
CA GLY A 67 -31.79 11.17 3.13
C GLY A 67 -31.99 9.67 3.36
N ILE A 68 -31.04 8.89 2.84
CA ILE A 68 -31.00 7.43 2.99
C ILE A 68 -30.35 7.11 4.34
N THR A 69 -31.06 6.40 5.21
CA THR A 69 -30.48 6.00 6.50
C THR A 69 -29.73 4.69 6.39
N TRP A 70 -28.62 4.56 7.10
CA TRP A 70 -27.87 3.31 7.18
C TRP A 70 -27.45 3.02 8.61
N ALA A 71 -27.22 1.75 8.93
CA ALA A 71 -26.67 1.35 10.21
C ALA A 71 -25.75 0.14 10.06
N MET A 72 -24.71 0.09 10.90
CA MET A 72 -23.75 -0.99 10.97
C MET A 72 -24.12 -1.98 12.08
N ASP A 73 -24.06 -3.27 11.74
CA ASP A 73 -24.21 -4.35 12.69
C ASP A 73 -23.09 -4.29 13.74
N ALA A 74 -23.48 -4.29 15.01
CA ALA A 74 -22.53 -4.24 16.13
C ALA A 74 -21.55 -5.43 16.14
N ALA A 75 -21.96 -6.59 15.61
CA ALA A 75 -21.09 -7.77 15.53
C ALA A 75 -20.11 -7.74 14.35
N LEU A 76 -20.36 -6.91 13.33
CA LEU A 76 -19.56 -6.90 12.10
C LEU A 76 -18.09 -6.59 12.39
N CYS A 77 -17.82 -5.62 13.26
CA CYS A 77 -16.45 -5.24 13.61
C CYS A 77 -15.65 -6.42 14.17
N ASP A 78 -16.23 -7.18 15.12
CA ASP A 78 -15.52 -8.32 15.74
C ASP A 78 -15.21 -9.42 14.72
N LEU A 79 -16.06 -9.58 13.70
CA LEU A 79 -15.89 -10.57 12.65
C LEU A 79 -14.85 -10.14 11.59
N ILE A 80 -14.83 -8.85 11.23
CA ILE A 80 -13.99 -8.36 10.12
C ILE A 80 -12.62 -7.88 10.58
N LEU A 81 -12.48 -7.36 11.80
CA LEU A 81 -11.22 -6.82 12.33
C LEU A 81 -10.05 -7.84 12.27
N PRO A 82 -10.25 -9.14 12.55
CA PRO A 82 -9.19 -10.15 12.40
C PRO A 82 -8.72 -10.37 10.97
N LYS A 83 -9.49 -9.93 9.97
CA LYS A 83 -9.21 -10.12 8.54
C LYS A 83 -8.35 -8.99 7.96
N PHE A 84 -8.15 -7.89 8.69
CA PHE A 84 -7.20 -6.83 8.31
C PHE A 84 -5.75 -7.27 8.54
N ARG A 85 -4.89 -7.05 7.53
CA ARG A 85 -3.45 -7.42 7.57
C ARG A 85 -2.54 -6.26 7.97
N GLU A 86 -3.08 -5.24 8.62
CA GLU A 86 -2.38 -4.03 9.08
C GLU A 86 -2.02 -4.15 10.58
N ASP A 87 -1.19 -5.14 10.89
CA ASP A 87 -0.62 -5.37 12.22
C ASP A 87 0.77 -4.72 12.36
N ILE A 88 1.12 -4.32 13.59
CA ILE A 88 2.50 -3.99 13.98
C ILE A 88 2.93 -4.96 15.08
N PHE A 89 4.15 -5.51 14.95
CA PHE A 89 4.68 -6.51 15.88
C PHE A 89 4.61 -6.02 17.33
N GLY A 90 3.84 -6.72 18.17
CA GLY A 90 3.72 -6.47 19.61
C GLY A 90 2.88 -5.24 20.01
N ALA A 91 2.50 -4.37 19.07
CA ALA A 91 1.72 -3.16 19.36
C ALA A 91 0.20 -3.35 19.15
N GLY A 92 -0.22 -4.50 18.60
CA GLY A 92 -1.62 -4.77 18.28
C GLY A 92 -1.99 -4.38 16.85
N ARG A 93 -3.30 -4.36 16.57
CA ARG A 93 -3.85 -3.93 15.28
C ARG A 93 -3.92 -2.40 15.26
N ILE A 94 -3.45 -1.77 14.18
CA ILE A 94 -3.57 -0.31 14.03
C ILE A 94 -5.01 0.07 13.68
N VAL A 95 -5.68 -0.78 12.90
CA VAL A 95 -7.10 -0.63 12.57
C VAL A 95 -7.94 -1.04 13.77
N SER A 96 -8.90 -0.19 14.12
CA SER A 96 -9.96 -0.43 15.09
C SER A 96 -11.33 -0.39 14.40
N CYS A 97 -12.37 -0.77 15.15
CA CYS A 97 -13.76 -0.68 14.66
C CYS A 97 -14.14 0.76 14.27
N LYS A 98 -13.54 1.77 14.92
CA LYS A 98 -13.83 3.18 14.60
C LYS A 98 -13.35 3.55 13.20
N GLU A 99 -12.15 3.11 12.77
CA GLU A 99 -11.67 3.39 11.42
C GLU A 99 -12.48 2.65 10.36
N ILE A 100 -12.89 1.41 10.63
CA ILE A 100 -13.76 0.62 9.73
C ILE A 100 -15.10 1.32 9.56
N HIS A 101 -15.75 1.69 10.65
CA HIS A 101 -17.03 2.40 10.61
C HIS A 101 -16.90 3.76 9.90
N ALA A 102 -15.83 4.50 10.17
CA ALA A 102 -15.56 5.76 9.48
C ALA A 102 -15.29 5.56 7.98
N ALA A 103 -14.65 4.46 7.56
CA ALA A 103 -14.45 4.14 6.16
C ALA A 103 -15.78 3.85 5.45
N VAL A 104 -16.70 3.14 6.12
CA VAL A 104 -18.06 2.94 5.60
C VAL A 104 -18.78 4.28 5.42
N ALA A 105 -18.76 5.13 6.44
CA ALA A 105 -19.36 6.47 6.38
C ALA A 105 -18.77 7.30 5.23
N ARG A 106 -17.44 7.33 5.07
CA ARG A 106 -16.78 8.04 3.97
C ARG A 106 -17.19 7.53 2.59
N SER A 107 -17.38 6.22 2.44
CA SER A 107 -17.83 5.64 1.17
C SER A 107 -19.24 6.10 0.80
N PHE A 108 -20.15 6.21 1.76
CA PHE A 108 -21.45 6.85 1.54
C PHE A 108 -21.31 8.35 1.24
N ASP A 109 -20.51 9.07 2.03
CA ASP A 109 -20.32 10.52 1.89
C ASP A 109 -19.74 10.91 0.52
N LYS A 110 -18.92 10.06 -0.12
CA LYS A 110 -18.40 10.33 -1.46
C LYS A 110 -19.47 10.35 -2.53
N TRP A 111 -20.49 9.50 -2.44
CA TRP A 111 -21.65 9.59 -3.33
C TRP A 111 -22.49 10.83 -3.03
N ALA A 112 -22.72 11.15 -1.75
CA ALA A 112 -23.43 12.36 -1.34
C ALA A 112 -22.73 13.67 -1.73
N ALA A 113 -21.39 13.70 -1.65
CA ALA A 113 -20.59 14.85 -2.04
C ALA A 113 -20.66 15.15 -3.54
N ASN A 114 -21.04 14.18 -4.36
CA ASN A 114 -21.09 14.31 -5.82
C ASN A 114 -22.52 14.48 -6.38
N ASN A 115 -23.56 14.43 -5.54
CA ASN A 115 -24.92 14.77 -5.95
C ASN A 115 -25.76 15.19 -4.73
N ARG A 116 -26.27 16.42 -4.78
CA ARG A 116 -26.97 17.08 -3.68
C ARG A 116 -28.28 16.40 -3.25
N ASN A 117 -28.85 15.56 -4.11
CA ASN A 117 -30.08 14.84 -3.78
C ASN A 117 -29.81 13.67 -2.83
N PHE A 118 -28.55 13.25 -2.69
CA PHE A 118 -28.18 12.24 -1.72
C PHE A 118 -27.72 12.86 -0.42
N LYS A 119 -28.22 12.28 0.64
CA LYS A 119 -27.75 12.47 1.99
C LYS A 119 -27.78 11.11 2.64
N PHE A 120 -26.67 10.66 3.18
CA PHE A 120 -26.63 9.43 3.96
C PHE A 120 -26.57 9.79 5.44
N THR A 121 -27.40 9.14 6.25
CA THR A 121 -27.43 9.39 7.69
C THR A 121 -27.14 8.10 8.43
N ASP A 122 -26.03 8.08 9.18
CA ASP A 122 -25.67 6.99 10.07
C ASP A 122 -26.61 6.96 11.28
N MET A 123 -27.34 5.86 11.44
CA MET A 123 -28.27 5.59 12.53
C MET A 123 -27.77 4.48 13.46
N THR A 124 -26.49 4.05 13.33
CA THR A 124 -25.91 2.93 14.09
C THR A 124 -26.07 3.12 15.60
N LYS A 125 -25.86 4.35 16.09
CA LYS A 125 -25.96 4.66 17.52
C LYS A 125 -27.41 4.62 18.00
N GLU A 126 -28.33 5.18 17.23
CA GLU A 126 -29.77 5.22 17.50
C GLU A 126 -30.33 3.80 17.57
N CYS A 127 -29.96 2.95 16.61
CA CYS A 127 -30.29 1.53 16.60
C CYS A 127 -29.78 0.79 17.83
N THR A 128 -28.55 1.09 18.26
CA THR A 128 -27.94 0.50 19.46
C THR A 128 -28.67 0.93 20.73
N ILE A 129 -28.97 2.23 20.88
CA ILE A 129 -29.68 2.78 22.05
C ILE A 129 -31.11 2.23 22.13
N ALA A 130 -31.77 2.08 20.98
CA ALA A 130 -33.12 1.54 20.91
C ALA A 130 -33.16 0.01 21.14
N GLY A 131 -32.01 -0.68 21.21
CA GLY A 131 -31.95 -2.13 21.34
C GLY A 131 -32.47 -2.86 20.10
N LEU A 132 -32.37 -2.24 18.92
CA LEU A 132 -32.90 -2.74 17.65
C LEU A 132 -31.83 -3.34 16.73
N ASN A 133 -30.66 -3.67 17.27
CA ASN A 133 -29.59 -4.35 16.54
C ASN A 133 -29.85 -5.86 16.54
N PHE A 134 -30.61 -6.33 15.56
CA PHE A 134 -31.02 -7.75 15.48
C PHE A 134 -29.96 -8.67 14.82
N GLY A 135 -28.78 -8.13 14.50
CA GLY A 135 -27.66 -8.88 13.91
C GLY A 135 -27.86 -9.16 12.41
N PRO A 136 -27.07 -10.07 11.83
CA PRO A 136 -27.27 -10.53 10.46
C PRO A 136 -28.61 -11.26 10.35
N PRO A 137 -29.21 -11.38 9.14
CA PRO A 137 -30.47 -12.09 8.92
C PRO A 137 -30.31 -13.59 9.24
N THR A 138 -30.36 -13.93 10.53
CA THR A 138 -30.35 -15.29 11.01
C THR A 138 -31.78 -15.80 10.99
N SER A 139 -31.96 -17.05 10.60
CA SER A 139 -33.25 -17.72 10.49
C SER A 139 -33.99 -17.92 11.83
N GLY A 140 -33.49 -17.38 12.95
CA GLY A 140 -33.99 -17.57 14.30
C GLY A 140 -34.63 -16.31 14.88
N ARG A 141 -35.95 -16.38 15.11
CA ARG A 141 -36.88 -15.27 15.39
C ARG A 141 -36.95 -14.25 14.25
N ARG A 142 -37.56 -14.67 13.12
CA ARG A 142 -38.22 -13.71 12.23
C ARG A 142 -39.06 -12.79 13.12
N HIS A 143 -38.86 -11.48 12.99
CA HIS A 143 -39.83 -10.55 13.50
C HIS A 143 -41.22 -10.98 13.00
N THR A 144 -42.08 -11.39 13.91
CA THR A 144 -43.48 -11.67 13.61
C THR A 144 -44.17 -10.31 13.53
N GLY A 145 -44.11 -9.70 12.35
CA GLY A 145 -44.71 -8.40 12.06
C GLY A 145 -44.99 -8.29 10.57
N THR A 146 -45.88 -7.39 10.19
CA THR A 146 -46.17 -7.13 8.77
C THR A 146 -44.93 -6.52 8.12
N ALA A 147 -44.61 -6.93 6.89
CA ALA A 147 -43.51 -6.33 6.13
C ALA A 147 -43.71 -4.81 6.01
N CYS A 148 -42.62 -4.04 6.11
CA CYS A 148 -42.71 -2.60 5.91
C CYS A 148 -43.17 -2.31 4.49
N THR A 149 -44.27 -1.56 4.39
CA THR A 149 -44.66 -0.86 3.18
C THR A 149 -44.51 0.64 3.45
N PRO A 150 -44.36 1.49 2.41
CA PRO A 150 -44.35 2.94 2.59
C PRO A 150 -45.56 3.48 3.37
N ALA A 151 -46.70 2.76 3.35
CA ALA A 151 -47.91 3.13 4.08
C ALA A 151 -47.88 2.79 5.59
N ASN A 152 -47.04 1.84 6.02
CA ASN A 152 -47.04 1.28 7.38
C ASN A 152 -45.73 1.51 8.15
N GLN A 153 -44.80 2.31 7.60
CA GLN A 153 -43.48 2.57 8.17
C GLN A 153 -43.43 3.17 9.60
N PRO A 154 -44.50 3.77 10.18
CA PRO A 154 -44.47 4.16 11.60
C PRO A 154 -44.79 3.04 12.62
N SER A 155 -45.35 1.89 12.21
CA SER A 155 -45.99 0.93 13.14
C SER A 155 -45.35 -0.46 13.16
N GLY A 156 -44.13 -0.58 13.68
CA GLY A 156 -43.54 -1.88 14.08
C GLY A 156 -43.37 -2.91 12.95
N CYS A 157 -43.22 -2.43 11.71
CA CYS A 157 -43.05 -3.29 10.56
C CYS A 157 -41.61 -3.83 10.47
N VAL A 158 -41.44 -4.92 9.72
CA VAL A 158 -40.15 -5.60 9.55
C VAL A 158 -39.52 -5.15 8.24
N MET A 159 -38.37 -4.49 8.33
CA MET A 159 -37.58 -4.16 7.14
C MET A 159 -37.01 -5.45 6.51
N PRO A 160 -36.91 -5.53 5.17
CA PRO A 160 -36.56 -6.77 4.47
C PRO A 160 -35.15 -7.29 4.81
N HIS A 161 -34.22 -6.42 5.20
CA HIS A 161 -32.87 -6.79 5.61
C HIS A 161 -32.79 -7.41 7.02
N SER A 162 -33.89 -7.46 7.78
CA SER A 162 -33.97 -8.03 9.15
C SER A 162 -33.04 -7.40 10.19
N GLY A 163 -32.45 -6.24 9.88
CA GLY A 163 -31.59 -5.46 10.77
C GLY A 163 -32.36 -4.37 11.53
N CYS A 164 -31.71 -3.25 11.82
CA CYS A 164 -32.37 -2.14 12.49
C CYS A 164 -33.46 -1.48 11.61
N PRO A 165 -34.71 -1.32 12.09
CA PRO A 165 -35.80 -0.74 11.30
C PRO A 165 -35.69 0.78 11.08
N LEU A 166 -34.76 1.46 11.78
CA LEU A 166 -34.46 2.88 11.57
C LEU A 166 -33.51 3.10 10.38
N ALA A 167 -32.88 2.04 9.90
CA ALA A 167 -31.97 2.06 8.77
C ALA A 167 -32.66 1.52 7.53
N GLU A 168 -32.50 2.18 6.39
CA GLU A 168 -32.89 1.66 5.08
C GLU A 168 -31.82 0.72 4.53
N ILE A 169 -30.54 1.01 4.80
CA ILE A 169 -29.40 0.14 4.44
C ILE A 169 -28.79 -0.47 5.71
N TRP A 170 -28.76 -1.80 5.77
CA TRP A 170 -28.12 -2.53 6.87
C TRP A 170 -26.77 -3.10 6.44
N VAL A 171 -25.70 -2.66 7.11
CA VAL A 171 -24.32 -3.07 6.85
C VAL A 171 -23.91 -4.17 7.83
N THR A 172 -23.66 -5.37 7.32
CA THR A 172 -23.45 -6.58 8.13
C THR A 172 -22.43 -7.52 7.47
N SER A 173 -22.20 -8.68 8.07
CA SER A 173 -21.40 -9.76 7.47
C SER A 173 -22.29 -10.71 6.68
N LYS A 174 -21.73 -11.31 5.63
CA LYS A 174 -22.43 -12.31 4.81
C LYS A 174 -22.77 -13.57 5.60
N ILE A 175 -21.85 -13.95 6.51
CA ILE A 175 -21.99 -15.06 7.44
C ILE A 175 -22.12 -14.47 8.83
N GLY A 176 -23.25 -14.73 9.49
CA GLY A 176 -23.44 -14.33 10.87
C GLY A 176 -22.79 -15.31 11.86
N PRO A 177 -22.62 -14.91 13.13
CA PRO A 177 -22.06 -15.79 14.16
C PRO A 177 -22.93 -17.04 14.43
N TYR A 178 -24.18 -17.05 13.94
CA TYR A 178 -25.13 -18.16 14.05
C TYR A 178 -25.47 -18.81 12.69
N SER A 179 -24.69 -18.52 11.65
CA SER A 179 -24.89 -19.14 10.33
C SER A 179 -24.70 -20.65 10.39
N THR A 180 -25.57 -21.39 9.71
CA THR A 180 -25.46 -22.85 9.62
C THR A 180 -24.32 -23.24 8.68
N PRO A 181 -23.70 -24.43 8.82
CA PRO A 181 -22.67 -24.92 7.90
C PRO A 181 -23.08 -24.87 6.43
N ALA A 182 -24.37 -25.07 6.12
CA ALA A 182 -24.90 -24.96 4.76
C ALA A 182 -24.86 -23.52 4.23
N SER A 183 -25.20 -22.52 5.06
CA SER A 183 -25.10 -21.10 4.68
C SER A 183 -23.64 -20.65 4.51
N ILE A 184 -22.72 -21.23 5.27
CA ILE A 184 -21.27 -20.99 5.13
C ILE A 184 -20.77 -21.55 3.80
N ALA A 185 -21.17 -22.78 3.44
CA ALA A 185 -20.81 -23.39 2.16
C ALA A 185 -21.33 -22.57 0.97
N ALA A 186 -22.59 -22.16 0.99
CA ALA A 186 -23.19 -21.32 -0.06
C ALA A 186 -22.55 -19.92 -0.13
N ALA A 187 -22.12 -19.36 1.00
CA ALA A 187 -21.40 -18.09 1.01
C ALA A 187 -19.98 -18.23 0.42
N SER A 188 -19.30 -19.35 0.65
CA SER A 188 -17.94 -19.59 0.14
C SER A 188 -17.84 -19.76 -1.38
N GLU A 189 -18.95 -19.98 -2.07
CA GLU A 189 -18.99 -20.13 -3.54
C GLU A 189 -19.07 -18.79 -4.31
N SER A 190 -19.37 -17.66 -3.66
CA SER A 190 -19.35 -16.37 -4.36
C SER A 190 -17.95 -15.78 -4.42
N SER A 191 -17.53 -15.31 -5.60
CA SER A 191 -16.26 -14.62 -5.78
C SER A 191 -16.24 -13.17 -5.25
N SER A 192 -17.38 -12.60 -4.86
CA SER A 192 -17.48 -11.22 -4.36
C SER A 192 -17.09 -11.13 -2.88
N VAL A 193 -16.23 -10.15 -2.54
CA VAL A 193 -15.79 -9.92 -1.15
C VAL A 193 -16.69 -8.97 -0.37
N ALA A 194 -17.49 -8.20 -1.08
CA ALA A 194 -18.57 -7.40 -0.54
C ALA A 194 -19.76 -7.54 -1.49
N THR A 195 -20.97 -7.33 -1.00
CA THR A 195 -22.18 -7.43 -1.82
C THR A 195 -23.25 -6.50 -1.30
N ALA A 196 -23.71 -5.61 -2.17
CA ALA A 196 -24.94 -4.85 -2.01
C ALA A 196 -26.11 -5.61 -2.65
N LEU A 197 -27.14 -5.86 -1.84
CA LEU A 197 -28.43 -6.39 -2.27
C LEU A 197 -29.50 -5.31 -2.09
N PRO A 198 -29.88 -4.59 -3.16
CA PRO A 198 -31.01 -3.68 -3.12
C PRO A 198 -32.32 -4.45 -2.89
N HIS A 199 -33.11 -4.02 -1.93
CA HIS A 199 -34.47 -4.48 -1.72
C HIS A 199 -35.41 -3.54 -2.46
N ALA A 200 -36.14 -4.11 -3.42
CA ALA A 200 -36.98 -3.34 -4.31
C ALA A 200 -38.44 -3.75 -4.23
N GLN A 201 -39.32 -2.82 -4.61
CA GLN A 201 -40.75 -3.03 -4.69
C GLN A 201 -41.32 -2.35 -5.93
N TYR A 202 -42.51 -2.76 -6.34
CA TYR A 202 -43.22 -2.09 -7.40
C TYR A 202 -43.95 -0.85 -6.86
N SER A 203 -43.72 0.30 -7.48
CA SER A 203 -44.41 1.55 -7.16
C SER A 203 -45.10 2.13 -8.39
N THR A 204 -46.28 2.72 -8.19
CA THR A 204 -47.01 3.52 -9.19
C THR A 204 -46.97 5.03 -8.88
N ASP A 205 -46.30 5.41 -7.79
CA ASP A 205 -46.18 6.79 -7.32
C ASP A 205 -44.75 7.33 -7.36
N PHE A 206 -43.80 6.50 -7.79
CA PHE A 206 -42.38 6.79 -7.97
C PHE A 206 -42.14 8.09 -8.74
N ARG A 207 -41.12 8.82 -8.31
CA ARG A 207 -40.61 10.01 -8.99
C ARG A 207 -39.10 9.93 -9.18
N TYR A 208 -38.65 10.31 -10.37
CA TYR A 208 -37.25 10.59 -10.65
C TYR A 208 -36.80 11.87 -9.93
N SER A 209 -35.49 12.10 -9.78
CA SER A 209 -34.96 13.29 -9.09
C SER A 209 -35.34 14.62 -9.76
N ASN A 210 -35.60 14.62 -11.07
CA ASN A 210 -36.16 15.78 -11.79
C ASN A 210 -37.66 16.03 -11.51
N GLY A 211 -38.28 15.24 -10.62
CA GLY A 211 -39.68 15.34 -10.23
C GLY A 211 -40.67 14.66 -11.18
N ALA A 212 -40.21 14.19 -12.34
CA ALA A 212 -41.06 13.50 -13.31
C ALA A 212 -41.53 12.14 -12.77
N ARG A 213 -42.75 11.76 -13.16
CA ARG A 213 -43.30 10.43 -12.89
C ARG A 213 -43.18 9.56 -14.14
N PRO A 214 -42.85 8.27 -14.00
CA PRO A 214 -43.04 7.31 -15.08
C PRO A 214 -44.51 7.33 -15.52
N PHE A 215 -44.73 7.42 -16.83
CA PHE A 215 -46.10 7.49 -17.37
C PHE A 215 -46.31 6.57 -18.56
N LEU A 216 -47.56 6.31 -18.87
CA LEU A 216 -48.02 5.64 -20.09
C LEU A 216 -48.89 6.63 -20.86
N ASN A 217 -48.47 6.96 -22.08
CA ASN A 217 -49.23 7.78 -23.00
C ASN A 217 -49.92 6.86 -24.02
N ASN A 218 -51.23 6.66 -23.84
CA ASN A 218 -52.01 5.89 -24.79
C ASN A 218 -52.58 6.81 -25.87
N SER A 219 -51.83 6.95 -26.98
CA SER A 219 -52.28 7.67 -28.19
C SER A 219 -52.72 9.14 -27.97
N GLY A 220 -52.07 9.85 -27.05
CA GLY A 220 -52.20 11.30 -26.90
C GLY A 220 -53.35 11.81 -26.04
N VAL A 221 -54.13 10.93 -25.38
CA VAL A 221 -55.36 11.35 -24.67
C VAL A 221 -55.36 11.03 -23.17
N ILE A 222 -54.70 9.96 -22.71
CA ILE A 222 -54.68 9.60 -21.28
C ILE A 222 -53.27 9.25 -20.82
N THR A 223 -52.84 9.92 -19.75
CA THR A 223 -51.57 9.68 -19.05
C THR A 223 -51.87 8.91 -17.77
N TYR A 224 -51.48 7.64 -17.71
CA TYR A 224 -51.54 6.84 -16.47
C TYR A 224 -50.16 6.81 -15.81
N ASN A 225 -50.12 6.75 -14.48
CA ASN A 225 -48.87 6.45 -13.79
C ASN A 225 -48.42 5.04 -14.17
N ARG A 226 -47.17 4.92 -14.62
CA ARG A 226 -46.57 3.62 -14.92
C ARG A 226 -46.00 3.02 -13.64
N GLN A 227 -46.18 1.71 -13.48
CA GLN A 227 -45.54 0.96 -12.41
C GLN A 227 -44.05 0.76 -12.73
N VAL A 228 -43.16 1.08 -11.80
CA VAL A 228 -41.73 0.86 -11.89
C VAL A 228 -41.22 0.11 -10.67
N VAL A 229 -40.03 -0.49 -10.79
CA VAL A 229 -39.32 -1.09 -9.66
C VAL A 229 -38.51 0.01 -8.98
N GLU A 230 -38.77 0.27 -7.70
CA GLU A 230 -38.00 1.24 -6.90
C GLU A 230 -37.23 0.53 -5.79
N THR A 231 -36.08 1.09 -5.43
CA THR A 231 -35.30 0.67 -4.26
C THR A 231 -35.82 1.42 -3.04
N PHE A 232 -36.10 0.69 -1.96
CA PHE A 232 -36.57 1.27 -0.70
C PHE A 232 -35.78 0.82 0.53
N ALA A 233 -34.94 -0.20 0.38
CA ALA A 233 -34.05 -0.69 1.43
C ALA A 233 -32.86 -1.44 0.80
N GLY A 234 -31.87 -1.82 1.59
CA GLY A 234 -30.70 -2.57 1.13
C GLY A 234 -30.05 -3.41 2.24
N THR A 235 -29.43 -4.53 1.84
CA THR A 235 -28.48 -5.26 2.69
C THR A 235 -27.09 -5.11 2.08
N PHE A 236 -26.16 -4.56 2.84
CA PHE A 236 -24.74 -4.54 2.51
C PHE A 236 -24.09 -5.65 3.34
N SER A 237 -23.47 -6.63 2.69
CA SER A 237 -22.74 -7.70 3.36
C SER A 237 -21.26 -7.73 3.00
N PHE A 238 -20.39 -7.84 4.00
CA PHE A 238 -18.96 -8.15 3.81
C PHE A 238 -18.68 -9.65 3.96
N GLU A 239 -17.79 -10.17 3.13
CA GLU A 239 -17.20 -11.48 3.36
C GLU A 239 -16.28 -11.41 4.58
N THR A 240 -16.38 -12.43 5.42
CA THR A 240 -15.56 -12.57 6.62
C THR A 240 -14.76 -13.85 6.62
N GLU A 241 -15.03 -14.80 5.72
CA GLU A 241 -14.30 -16.05 5.58
C GLU A 241 -13.35 -16.02 4.38
N ASN A 242 -12.14 -16.55 4.58
CA ASN A 242 -11.09 -16.66 3.56
C ASN A 242 -10.70 -15.35 2.81
N VAL A 243 -11.10 -14.20 3.33
CA VAL A 243 -10.74 -12.88 2.80
C VAL A 243 -9.67 -12.21 3.64
N CYS A 244 -8.94 -11.28 3.04
CA CYS A 244 -8.13 -10.33 3.76
C CYS A 244 -8.36 -8.90 3.27
N TRP A 245 -8.28 -7.95 4.19
CA TRP A 245 -8.56 -6.54 3.96
C TRP A 245 -7.35 -5.66 4.29
N TYR A 246 -7.29 -4.51 3.64
CA TYR A 246 -6.47 -3.36 4.04
C TYR A 246 -7.31 -2.08 3.96
N LEU A 247 -6.85 -1.02 4.64
CA LEU A 247 -7.56 0.26 4.71
C LEU A 247 -6.78 1.42 4.07
N ASP A 248 -5.45 1.34 3.99
CA ASP A 248 -4.62 2.41 3.44
C ASP A 248 -4.48 2.37 1.91
N SER A 249 -5.51 2.85 1.22
CA SER A 249 -5.59 2.92 -0.24
C SER A 249 -4.48 3.76 -0.88
N GLU A 250 -4.14 4.89 -0.27
CA GLU A 250 -3.15 5.82 -0.83
C GLU A 250 -1.76 5.17 -0.84
N PHE A 251 -1.38 4.53 0.27
CA PHE A 251 -0.12 3.82 0.35
C PHE A 251 -0.06 2.63 -0.61
N CYS A 252 -1.17 1.90 -0.80
CA CYS A 252 -1.21 0.73 -1.66
C CYS A 252 -1.28 1.10 -3.16
N ALA A 253 -1.80 2.28 -3.52
CA ALA A 253 -2.02 2.69 -4.91
C ALA A 253 -0.81 2.52 -5.86
N PRO A 254 0.44 2.87 -5.48
CA PRO A 254 1.61 2.61 -6.32
C PRO A 254 1.82 1.14 -6.67
N PHE A 255 1.54 0.21 -5.75
CA PHE A 255 1.68 -1.24 -6.01
C PHE A 255 0.64 -1.74 -7.01
N HIS A 256 -0.59 -1.20 -6.96
CA HIS A 256 -1.62 -1.53 -7.95
C HIS A 256 -1.34 -0.90 -9.32
N ARG A 257 -0.76 0.31 -9.36
CA ARG A 257 -0.25 0.89 -10.63
C ARG A 257 0.82 0.00 -11.26
N LEU A 258 1.70 -0.60 -10.45
CA LEU A 258 2.70 -1.57 -10.92
C LEU A 258 2.04 -2.80 -11.55
N LYS A 259 0.97 -3.34 -10.93
CA LYS A 259 0.16 -4.44 -11.49
C LYS A 259 -0.42 -4.08 -12.87
N LYS A 260 -0.95 -2.86 -13.03
CA LYS A 260 -1.47 -2.36 -14.33
C LYS A 260 -0.33 -2.22 -15.35
N SER A 261 0.81 -1.63 -14.97
CA SER A 261 1.93 -1.40 -15.89
C SER A 261 2.62 -2.68 -16.39
N LEU A 262 2.60 -3.75 -15.59
CA LEU A 262 3.23 -5.04 -15.93
C LEU A 262 2.24 -6.04 -16.55
N GLY A 263 0.99 -5.61 -16.79
CA GLY A 263 -0.06 -6.39 -17.44
C GLY A 263 -0.67 -7.52 -16.60
N SER A 264 -0.02 -7.95 -15.52
CA SER A 264 -0.58 -8.96 -14.62
C SER A 264 -0.07 -8.84 -13.19
N ALA A 265 -0.88 -9.33 -12.24
CA ALA A 265 -0.48 -9.43 -10.83
C ALA A 265 0.74 -10.35 -10.63
N GLY A 266 0.79 -11.44 -11.41
CA GLY A 266 1.90 -12.40 -11.38
C GLY A 266 3.23 -11.74 -11.75
N ASN A 267 3.26 -10.97 -12.84
CA ASN A 267 4.47 -10.28 -13.29
C ASN A 267 4.98 -9.26 -12.27
N ALA A 268 4.07 -8.47 -11.69
CA ALA A 268 4.42 -7.52 -10.65
C ALA A 268 4.94 -8.20 -9.38
N ARG A 269 4.32 -9.31 -8.96
CA ARG A 269 4.79 -10.11 -7.83
C ARG A 269 6.20 -10.68 -8.09
N VAL A 270 6.43 -11.28 -9.27
CA VAL A 270 7.75 -11.82 -9.65
C VAL A 270 8.81 -10.72 -9.68
N LEU A 271 8.49 -9.52 -10.18
CA LEU A 271 9.44 -8.40 -10.16
C LEU A 271 9.81 -8.01 -8.73
N VAL A 272 8.81 -7.77 -7.87
CA VAL A 272 9.06 -7.34 -6.49
C VAL A 272 9.83 -8.42 -5.73
N TRP A 273 9.41 -9.68 -5.81
CA TRP A 273 10.11 -10.80 -5.19
C TRP A 273 11.52 -10.98 -5.76
N GLY A 274 11.69 -10.90 -7.08
CA GLY A 274 12.98 -11.00 -7.74
C GLY A 274 13.95 -9.92 -7.28
N LEU A 275 13.49 -8.67 -7.15
CA LEU A 275 14.31 -7.57 -6.61
C LEU A 275 14.65 -7.80 -5.14
N THR A 276 13.67 -8.08 -4.28
CA THR A 276 13.90 -8.22 -2.84
C THR A 276 14.76 -9.42 -2.51
N PHE A 277 14.45 -10.59 -3.06
CA PHE A 277 15.23 -11.81 -2.83
C PHE A 277 16.56 -11.78 -3.59
N GLY A 278 16.65 -11.08 -4.72
CA GLY A 278 17.92 -10.81 -5.39
C GLY A 278 18.90 -10.05 -4.50
N PHE A 279 18.43 -9.00 -3.81
CA PHE A 279 19.24 -8.29 -2.82
C PHE A 279 19.60 -9.17 -1.62
N MET A 280 18.68 -10.04 -1.16
CA MET A 280 18.98 -11.03 -0.13
C MET A 280 20.08 -12.00 -0.56
N THR A 281 20.03 -12.51 -1.79
CA THR A 281 21.06 -13.38 -2.35
C THR A 281 22.41 -12.68 -2.42
N LEU A 282 22.45 -11.41 -2.84
CA LEU A 282 23.69 -10.62 -2.82
C LEU A 282 24.28 -10.50 -1.41
N ALA A 283 23.44 -10.32 -0.39
CA ALA A 283 23.90 -10.30 0.99
C ALA A 283 24.40 -11.66 1.48
N ILE A 284 23.71 -12.75 1.12
CA ILE A 284 24.18 -14.12 1.41
C ILE A 284 25.54 -14.36 0.77
N LEU A 285 25.72 -14.00 -0.50
CA LEU A 285 27.01 -14.14 -1.21
C LEU A 285 28.10 -13.30 -0.56
N PHE A 286 27.80 -12.07 -0.12
CA PHE A 286 28.73 -11.24 0.64
C PHE A 286 29.17 -11.92 1.94
N TYR A 287 28.23 -12.47 2.73
CA TYR A 287 28.57 -13.18 3.96
C TYR A 287 29.30 -14.50 3.72
N LEU A 288 28.97 -15.23 2.66
CA LEU A 288 29.72 -16.42 2.26
C LEU A 288 31.15 -16.06 1.89
N ALA A 289 31.37 -15.00 1.11
CA ALA A 289 32.71 -14.53 0.78
C ALA A 289 33.49 -14.08 2.03
N LEU A 290 32.80 -13.42 2.98
CA LEU A 290 33.39 -13.05 4.27
C LEU A 290 33.81 -14.28 5.07
N VAL A 291 32.94 -15.29 5.18
CA VAL A 291 33.23 -16.55 5.88
C VAL A 291 34.37 -17.29 5.20
N VAL A 292 34.36 -17.42 3.87
CA VAL A 292 35.45 -18.05 3.10
C VAL A 292 36.76 -17.32 3.35
N ARG A 293 36.78 -15.98 3.34
CA ARG A 293 37.98 -15.19 3.63
C ARG A 293 38.49 -15.44 5.06
N ILE A 294 37.60 -15.52 6.04
CA ILE A 294 37.95 -15.85 7.43
C ILE A 294 38.52 -17.27 7.51
N CYS A 295 37.87 -18.26 6.89
CA CYS A 295 38.30 -19.65 6.88
C CYS A 295 39.65 -19.83 6.19
N LEU A 296 39.88 -19.21 5.03
CA LEU A 296 41.16 -19.26 4.33
C LEU A 296 42.29 -18.68 5.18
N ARG A 297 42.03 -17.55 5.86
CA ARG A 297 43.00 -16.92 6.77
C ARG A 297 43.29 -17.78 8.00
N VAL A 298 42.26 -18.42 8.57
CA VAL A 298 42.38 -19.32 9.74
C VAL A 298 43.02 -20.66 9.39
N MET A 299 42.85 -21.17 8.18
CA MET A 299 43.41 -22.46 7.75
C MET A 299 44.84 -22.34 7.18
N GLN A 300 45.39 -21.12 7.04
CA GLN A 300 46.70 -20.88 6.42
C GLN A 300 46.86 -21.52 5.01
N CYS A 301 45.74 -21.83 4.33
CA CYS A 301 45.74 -22.55 3.05
C CYS A 301 46.13 -21.70 1.84
N THR A 302 46.44 -20.42 2.02
CA THR A 302 46.87 -19.54 0.94
C THR A 302 48.39 -19.53 0.84
N THR A 303 48.92 -20.28 -0.12
CA THR A 303 50.34 -20.30 -0.52
C THR A 303 50.84 -18.97 -1.12
N LEU A 304 49.99 -17.94 -1.21
CA LEU A 304 50.27 -16.66 -1.85
C LEU A 304 50.56 -15.50 -0.87
N GLU A 305 50.40 -15.69 0.44
CA GLU A 305 50.70 -14.67 1.46
C GLU A 305 51.45 -15.30 2.66
N GLU A 306 52.70 -15.73 2.44
CA GLU A 306 53.58 -16.18 3.54
C GLU A 306 53.81 -15.09 4.59
N ASP A 307 53.70 -13.82 4.21
CA ASP A 307 53.93 -12.69 5.12
C ASP A 307 52.73 -12.44 6.06
N ALA A 308 51.49 -12.66 5.60
CA ALA A 308 50.30 -12.50 6.44
C ALA A 308 50.18 -13.61 7.49
N ALA A 309 50.59 -14.85 7.15
CA ALA A 309 50.59 -15.97 8.08
C ALA A 309 51.56 -15.76 9.26
N LYS A 310 52.68 -15.05 9.03
CA LYS A 310 53.64 -14.68 10.08
C LYS A 310 53.15 -13.54 10.97
N GLU A 311 52.28 -12.66 10.48
CA GLU A 311 51.67 -11.58 11.29
C GLU A 311 50.56 -12.08 12.23
N ASP A 312 49.96 -13.23 11.92
CA ASP A 312 48.83 -13.79 12.65
C ASP A 312 49.21 -14.92 13.63
N ASP A 313 50.43 -15.48 13.53
CA ASP A 313 51.06 -16.40 14.50
C ASP A 313 51.86 -15.57 15.54
N GLU A 314 51.26 -15.28 16.69
CA GLU A 314 51.81 -14.32 17.66
C GLU A 314 52.93 -14.93 18.54
N ASP A 315 52.97 -16.25 18.69
CA ASP A 315 54.02 -16.95 19.46
C ASP A 315 55.11 -17.60 18.60
N GLY A 316 54.89 -17.71 17.29
CA GLY A 316 55.85 -18.20 16.32
C GLY A 316 56.08 -19.71 16.39
N ASP A 317 55.15 -20.46 16.99
CA ASP A 317 55.25 -21.91 17.13
C ASP A 317 54.83 -22.67 15.84
N GLY A 318 54.34 -21.94 14.83
CA GLY A 318 53.88 -22.48 13.55
C GLY A 318 52.46 -23.05 13.60
N LYS A 319 51.69 -22.84 14.67
CA LYS A 319 50.32 -23.34 14.87
C LYS A 319 49.41 -22.26 15.47
N LEU A 320 48.30 -22.00 14.79
CA LEU A 320 47.28 -21.10 15.32
C LEU A 320 46.50 -21.70 16.50
N SER A 321 46.74 -21.16 17.68
CA SER A 321 45.97 -21.36 18.90
C SER A 321 44.51 -20.87 18.75
N ILE A 322 43.61 -21.34 19.63
CA ILE A 322 42.19 -20.90 19.62
C ILE A 322 42.10 -19.37 19.81
N GLN A 323 42.98 -18.81 20.63
CA GLN A 323 42.98 -17.38 20.93
C GLN A 323 43.43 -16.55 19.72
N GLU A 324 44.44 -17.01 18.97
CA GLU A 324 44.86 -16.36 17.73
C GLU A 324 43.79 -16.44 16.65
N ARG A 325 43.08 -17.57 16.54
CA ARG A 325 41.93 -17.71 15.61
C ARG A 325 40.83 -16.70 15.91
N LEU A 326 40.53 -16.46 17.18
CA LEU A 326 39.56 -15.45 17.60
C LEU A 326 40.07 -14.02 17.34
N ASN A 327 41.37 -13.77 17.54
CA ASN A 327 41.99 -12.48 17.20
C ASN A 327 41.95 -12.20 15.69
N ILE A 328 42.23 -13.21 14.85
CA ILE A 328 42.11 -13.10 13.39
C ILE A 328 40.67 -12.73 13.00
N PHE A 329 39.68 -13.40 13.58
CA PHE A 329 38.27 -13.08 13.35
C PHE A 329 37.97 -11.62 13.71
N ALA A 330 38.41 -11.18 14.90
CA ALA A 330 38.23 -9.81 15.37
C ALA A 330 38.88 -8.78 14.43
N ARG A 331 40.13 -9.03 13.98
CA ARG A 331 40.86 -8.16 13.04
C ARG A 331 40.15 -8.06 11.69
N VAL A 332 39.67 -9.19 11.16
CA VAL A 332 38.91 -9.20 9.89
C VAL A 332 37.62 -8.40 10.05
N PHE A 333 36.85 -8.61 11.11
CA PHE A 333 35.62 -7.83 11.37
C PHE A 333 35.90 -6.33 11.58
N ALA A 334 36.97 -5.98 12.30
CA ALA A 334 37.38 -4.60 12.54
C ALA A 334 37.73 -3.86 11.25
N SER A 335 38.21 -4.58 10.23
CA SER A 335 38.63 -4.01 8.94
C SER A 335 37.46 -3.57 8.05
N TYR A 336 36.24 -4.04 8.30
CA TYR A 336 35.07 -3.64 7.51
C TYR A 336 34.40 -2.38 8.06
N ASN A 337 33.85 -1.57 7.16
CA ASN A 337 33.03 -0.43 7.55
C ASN A 337 31.74 -0.92 8.23
N PRO A 338 31.44 -0.52 9.48
CA PRO A 338 30.26 -0.96 10.21
C PRO A 338 28.95 -0.61 9.51
N PHE A 339 28.93 0.50 8.75
CA PHE A 339 27.76 0.89 7.95
C PHE A 339 27.48 -0.10 6.82
N LEU A 340 28.53 -0.55 6.10
CA LEU A 340 28.37 -1.55 5.04
C LEU A 340 27.93 -2.90 5.62
N LEU A 341 28.52 -3.34 6.74
CA LEU A 341 28.08 -4.55 7.44
C LEU A 341 26.61 -4.46 7.84
N THR A 342 26.19 -3.30 8.37
CA THR A 342 24.79 -3.06 8.73
C THR A 342 23.87 -3.18 7.52
N ILE A 343 24.23 -2.56 6.39
CA ILE A 343 23.46 -2.67 5.14
C ILE A 343 23.30 -4.14 4.75
N PHE A 344 24.37 -4.93 4.76
CA PHE A 344 24.28 -6.34 4.39
C PHE A 344 23.46 -7.17 5.38
N ILE A 345 23.51 -6.91 6.69
CA ILE A 345 22.58 -7.51 7.67
C ILE A 345 21.14 -7.16 7.32
N LEU A 346 20.88 -5.90 7.00
CA LEU A 346 19.53 -5.45 6.65
C LEU A 346 19.05 -6.09 5.35
N LEU A 347 19.91 -6.26 4.36
CA LEU A 347 19.58 -6.99 3.14
C LEU A 347 19.27 -8.47 3.38
N LEU A 348 19.66 -9.07 4.50
CA LEU A 348 19.23 -10.43 4.86
C LEU A 348 17.81 -10.47 5.45
N VAL A 349 17.44 -9.46 6.24
CA VAL A 349 16.20 -9.48 7.03
C VAL A 349 15.06 -8.70 6.36
N LEU A 350 15.36 -7.50 5.84
CA LEU A 350 14.37 -6.58 5.29
C LEU A 350 13.62 -7.15 4.09
N PRO A 351 14.21 -7.90 3.14
CA PRO A 351 13.46 -8.47 2.02
C PRO A 351 12.24 -9.28 2.44
N ALA A 352 12.38 -10.16 3.43
CA ALA A 352 11.27 -10.95 3.95
C ALA A 352 10.20 -10.07 4.61
N LEU A 353 10.62 -9.05 5.37
CA LEU A 353 9.69 -8.12 6.03
C LEU A 353 8.97 -7.23 5.00
N ILE A 354 9.67 -6.65 4.03
CA ILE A 354 9.08 -5.82 2.98
C ILE A 354 8.06 -6.63 2.18
N THR A 355 8.42 -7.85 1.76
CA THR A 355 7.51 -8.69 0.97
C THR A 355 6.27 -9.13 1.74
N THR A 356 6.43 -9.62 2.98
CA THR A 356 5.31 -10.22 3.75
C THR A 356 4.51 -9.22 4.58
N LYS A 357 5.14 -8.14 5.05
CA LYS A 357 4.56 -7.17 5.98
C LYS A 357 4.33 -5.79 5.38
N ILE A 358 4.68 -5.54 4.13
CA ILE A 358 4.40 -4.25 3.47
C ILE A 358 3.71 -4.50 2.12
N PHE A 359 4.35 -5.28 1.25
CA PHE A 359 3.86 -5.51 -0.10
C PHE A 359 2.64 -6.46 -0.15
N ALA A 360 2.74 -7.67 0.42
CA ALA A 360 1.66 -8.66 0.33
C ALA A 360 0.30 -8.17 0.85
N PRO A 361 0.21 -7.43 1.99
CA PRO A 361 -1.06 -6.86 2.44
C PRO A 361 -1.70 -5.91 1.44
N CYS A 362 -0.93 -5.04 0.79
CA CYS A 362 -1.47 -4.18 -0.27
C CYS A 362 -1.82 -4.98 -1.52
N PHE A 363 -1.01 -5.97 -1.87
CA PHE A 363 -1.08 -6.60 -3.18
C PHE A 363 -2.06 -7.77 -3.28
N ASP A 364 -2.24 -8.49 -2.17
CA ASP A 364 -3.03 -9.74 -2.11
C ASP A 364 -4.39 -9.53 -1.44
N CYS A 365 -4.55 -8.46 -0.64
CA CYS A 365 -5.80 -8.17 0.04
C CYS A 365 -6.67 -7.16 -0.72
N PHE A 366 -7.92 -7.06 -0.30
CA PHE A 366 -8.91 -6.18 -0.89
C PHE A 366 -8.90 -4.83 -0.18
N ASP A 367 -9.14 -3.77 -0.95
CA ASP A 367 -9.29 -2.44 -0.41
C ASP A 367 -10.69 -2.31 0.18
N PHE A 368 -10.77 -2.17 1.50
CA PHE A 368 -12.03 -2.15 2.21
C PHE A 368 -12.89 -0.92 1.84
N GLU A 369 -12.28 0.27 1.76
CA GLU A 369 -13.01 1.51 1.50
C GLU A 369 -13.46 1.60 0.03
N SER A 370 -12.60 1.19 -0.91
CA SER A 370 -12.93 1.08 -2.33
C SER A 370 -14.05 0.07 -2.59
N ALA A 371 -13.95 -1.15 -2.03
CA ALA A 371 -15.01 -2.14 -2.15
C ALA A 371 -16.33 -1.58 -1.58
N THR A 372 -16.27 -0.89 -0.44
CA THR A 372 -17.46 -0.24 0.12
C THR A 372 -18.04 0.83 -0.79
N LEU A 373 -17.20 1.70 -1.35
CA LEU A 373 -17.63 2.74 -2.28
C LEU A 373 -18.31 2.14 -3.52
N HIS A 374 -17.77 1.03 -4.02
CA HIS A 374 -18.33 0.27 -5.14
C HIS A 374 -19.73 -0.28 -4.82
N GLU A 375 -19.88 -0.98 -3.70
CA GLU A 375 -21.17 -1.56 -3.30
C GLU A 375 -22.26 -0.49 -3.10
N VAL A 376 -21.91 0.70 -2.62
CA VAL A 376 -22.88 1.81 -2.51
C VAL A 376 -23.45 2.20 -3.87
N GLY A 377 -22.65 2.14 -4.95
CA GLY A 377 -23.13 2.41 -6.30
C GLY A 377 -24.22 1.45 -6.77
N HIS A 378 -24.20 0.18 -6.33
CA HIS A 378 -25.28 -0.77 -6.61
C HIS A 378 -26.59 -0.39 -5.94
N PHE A 379 -26.58 0.16 -4.72
CA PHE A 379 -27.81 0.69 -4.12
C PHE A 379 -28.38 1.86 -4.91
N LEU A 380 -27.54 2.60 -5.64
CA LEU A 380 -27.96 3.70 -6.50
C LEU A 380 -28.43 3.24 -7.89
N GLY A 381 -28.41 1.93 -8.18
CA GLY A 381 -28.88 1.36 -9.45
C GLY A 381 -27.81 1.28 -10.53
N LEU A 382 -26.53 1.41 -10.16
CA LEU A 382 -25.41 1.18 -11.07
C LEU A 382 -25.04 -0.31 -11.15
N GLY A 383 -24.60 -0.74 -12.32
CA GLY A 383 -24.13 -2.09 -12.58
C GLY A 383 -22.65 -2.12 -12.94
N HIS A 384 -22.11 -3.32 -13.11
CA HIS A 384 -20.74 -3.53 -13.58
C HIS A 384 -20.62 -3.32 -15.09
N PRO A 385 -19.90 -2.28 -15.58
CA PRO A 385 -19.77 -2.04 -17.00
C PRO A 385 -18.87 -3.09 -17.69
N ASP A 386 -18.01 -3.78 -16.93
CA ASP A 386 -17.05 -4.78 -17.42
C ASP A 386 -17.58 -6.22 -17.36
N ASN A 387 -18.72 -6.43 -16.70
CA ASN A 387 -19.26 -7.76 -16.43
C ASN A 387 -20.73 -7.94 -16.85
N ILE A 388 -21.18 -7.23 -17.90
CA ILE A 388 -22.59 -7.29 -18.34
C ILE A 388 -23.05 -8.71 -18.71
N PRO A 389 -22.35 -9.49 -19.57
CA PRO A 389 -22.83 -10.82 -19.97
C PRO A 389 -22.93 -11.80 -18.81
N ASP A 390 -21.96 -11.76 -17.90
CA ASP A 390 -21.85 -12.74 -16.82
C ASP A 390 -22.83 -12.42 -15.66
N ASN A 391 -23.24 -11.15 -15.52
CA ASN A 391 -24.26 -10.73 -14.56
C ASN A 391 -25.70 -10.88 -15.06
N TRP A 392 -25.89 -11.22 -16.34
CA TRP A 392 -27.21 -11.26 -16.95
C TRP A 392 -27.98 -12.53 -16.57
N VAL A 393 -29.15 -12.36 -15.94
CA VAL A 393 -29.95 -13.46 -15.39
C VAL A 393 -30.77 -14.19 -16.49
N GLY A 394 -30.76 -13.71 -17.73
CA GLY A 394 -31.70 -14.11 -18.79
C GLY A 394 -31.28 -15.27 -19.72
N ALA A 395 -30.40 -16.18 -19.30
CA ALA A 395 -29.94 -17.31 -20.11
C ALA A 395 -30.91 -18.52 -20.20
N THR A 396 -32.21 -18.33 -20.02
CA THR A 396 -33.20 -19.41 -20.25
C THR A 396 -33.92 -19.21 -21.59
N ASP A 397 -33.38 -19.92 -22.59
CA ASP A 397 -33.97 -20.28 -23.89
C ASP A 397 -33.70 -19.34 -25.10
N PRO A 398 -32.62 -19.60 -25.89
CA PRO A 398 -32.31 -18.88 -27.12
C PRO A 398 -33.31 -19.13 -28.27
N GLY A 399 -34.30 -20.02 -28.11
CA GLY A 399 -35.26 -20.39 -29.15
C GLY A 399 -36.48 -19.46 -29.31
N GLN A 400 -36.78 -18.59 -28.33
CA GLN A 400 -37.96 -17.70 -28.36
C GLN A 400 -37.56 -16.23 -28.25
N GLY A 401 -36.94 -15.64 -29.28
CA GLY A 401 -36.67 -14.20 -29.32
C GLY A 401 -35.97 -13.67 -28.06
N GLY A 402 -35.08 -14.50 -27.49
CA GLY A 402 -34.51 -14.33 -26.16
C GLY A 402 -33.91 -12.95 -25.94
N THR A 403 -34.07 -12.43 -24.72
CA THR A 403 -33.45 -11.18 -24.30
C THR A 403 -31.96 -11.17 -24.59
N ARG A 404 -31.43 -9.99 -24.89
CA ARG A 404 -29.99 -9.78 -24.99
C ARG A 404 -29.51 -9.13 -23.68
N PRO A 405 -28.24 -9.34 -23.30
CA PRO A 405 -27.61 -8.51 -22.28
C PRO A 405 -27.75 -7.02 -22.63
N GLY A 406 -27.71 -6.15 -21.62
CA GLY A 406 -27.66 -4.71 -21.82
C GLY A 406 -26.37 -4.26 -22.51
N ASN A 407 -26.20 -2.95 -22.67
CA ASN A 407 -24.99 -2.33 -23.19
C ASN A 407 -24.43 -1.33 -22.18
N ASN A 408 -23.12 -1.08 -22.25
CA ASN A 408 -22.56 0.15 -21.68
C ASN A 408 -23.20 1.37 -22.38
N SER A 409 -23.22 2.48 -21.66
CA SER A 409 -23.99 3.67 -21.98
C SER A 409 -23.15 4.91 -21.72
N TYR A 410 -23.31 5.91 -22.56
CA TYR A 410 -22.74 7.25 -22.33
C TYR A 410 -23.76 8.30 -22.75
N HIS A 411 -23.65 9.52 -22.24
CA HIS A 411 -24.59 10.60 -22.54
C HIS A 411 -23.94 11.66 -23.44
N THR A 412 -24.34 11.74 -24.71
CA THR A 412 -23.58 12.48 -25.73
C THR A 412 -23.35 13.96 -25.43
N LEU A 413 -24.30 14.62 -24.74
CA LEU A 413 -24.17 16.04 -24.39
C LEU A 413 -23.26 16.27 -23.18
N ILE A 414 -23.31 15.37 -22.20
CA ILE A 414 -22.46 15.47 -21.00
C ILE A 414 -21.05 15.13 -21.43
N SER A 415 -20.93 14.01 -22.14
CA SER A 415 -19.69 13.51 -22.69
C SER A 415 -18.98 14.58 -23.55
N ALA A 416 -19.68 15.20 -24.51
CA ALA A 416 -19.09 16.23 -25.37
C ALA A 416 -18.67 17.49 -24.59
N SER A 417 -19.44 17.90 -23.59
CA SER A 417 -19.10 19.07 -22.78
C SER A 417 -17.85 18.82 -21.95
N LEU A 418 -17.74 17.65 -21.33
CA LEU A 418 -16.56 17.22 -20.59
C LEU A 418 -15.33 17.13 -21.50
N MET A 419 -15.45 16.57 -22.72
CA MET A 419 -14.36 16.52 -23.72
C MET A 419 -13.80 17.91 -24.02
N ASN A 420 -14.67 18.92 -24.06
CA ASN A 420 -14.32 20.29 -24.36
C ASN A 420 -13.86 21.09 -23.12
N GLY A 421 -13.78 20.47 -21.94
CA GLY A 421 -13.48 21.17 -20.68
C GLY A 421 -14.55 22.17 -20.26
N THR A 422 -15.80 21.94 -20.68
CA THR A 422 -16.95 22.81 -20.42
C THR A 422 -17.98 22.11 -19.54
N ARG A 423 -18.76 22.89 -18.80
CA ARG A 423 -19.86 22.36 -18.00
C ARG A 423 -21.04 21.98 -18.91
N PRO A 424 -21.63 20.78 -18.76
CA PRO A 424 -22.89 20.44 -19.43
C PRO A 424 -24.01 21.41 -19.02
N ASP A 425 -24.81 21.87 -19.99
CA ASP A 425 -26.01 22.66 -19.71
C ASP A 425 -27.16 21.73 -19.26
N PRO A 426 -27.63 21.80 -18.00
CA PRO A 426 -28.66 20.91 -17.50
C PRO A 426 -30.05 21.19 -18.07
N THR A 427 -30.30 22.35 -18.70
CA THR A 427 -31.64 22.68 -19.21
C THR A 427 -32.11 21.72 -20.31
N GLY A 428 -31.18 21.25 -21.14
CA GLY A 428 -31.47 20.37 -22.27
C GLY A 428 -31.71 18.91 -21.86
N PHE A 429 -30.95 18.40 -20.88
CA PHE A 429 -31.00 16.98 -20.52
C PHE A 429 -31.76 16.70 -19.22
N CYS A 430 -31.92 17.64 -18.28
CA CYS A 430 -32.53 17.31 -16.99
C CYS A 430 -33.99 16.81 -17.11
N MET A 431 -34.77 17.37 -18.04
CA MET A 431 -36.17 16.95 -18.27
C MET A 431 -36.27 15.60 -18.97
N ASN A 432 -35.23 15.17 -19.69
CA ASN A 432 -35.21 13.89 -20.39
C ASN A 432 -33.77 13.36 -20.45
N PRO A 433 -33.21 12.91 -19.31
CA PRO A 433 -31.79 12.59 -19.21
C PRO A 433 -31.39 11.39 -20.05
N TRP A 434 -32.36 10.60 -20.52
CA TRP A 434 -32.10 9.45 -21.38
C TRP A 434 -32.15 9.77 -22.88
N ALA A 435 -32.61 10.96 -23.26
CA ALA A 435 -32.80 11.32 -24.68
C ALA A 435 -31.52 11.23 -25.51
N ALA A 436 -30.38 11.57 -24.90
CA ALA A 436 -29.07 11.59 -25.54
C ALA A 436 -28.15 10.45 -25.08
N VAL A 437 -28.67 9.47 -24.33
CA VAL A 437 -27.90 8.28 -23.96
C VAL A 437 -27.74 7.36 -25.19
N GLN A 438 -26.51 6.91 -25.42
CA GLN A 438 -26.15 6.01 -26.52
C GLN A 438 -25.36 4.81 -26.00
N ALA A 439 -25.37 3.73 -26.77
CA ALA A 439 -24.65 2.50 -26.43
C ALA A 439 -23.14 2.65 -26.66
N GLY A 440 -22.35 1.99 -25.81
CA GLY A 440 -20.90 1.91 -25.91
C GLY A 440 -20.19 3.00 -25.11
N VAL A 441 -19.12 3.52 -25.67
CA VAL A 441 -18.33 4.63 -25.13
C VAL A 441 -18.32 5.79 -26.13
N PRO A 442 -18.06 7.04 -25.69
CA PRO A 442 -17.99 8.20 -26.55
C PRO A 442 -16.96 8.04 -27.68
N PRO A 443 -17.20 8.62 -28.87
CA PRO A 443 -16.24 8.60 -29.97
C PRO A 443 -14.89 9.19 -29.57
N GLY A 444 -13.80 8.46 -29.79
CA GLY A 444 -12.44 8.91 -29.42
C GLY A 444 -12.06 8.66 -27.96
N ALA A 445 -12.91 8.00 -27.17
CA ALA A 445 -12.55 7.56 -25.82
C ALA A 445 -11.35 6.61 -25.84
N VAL A 446 -10.39 6.85 -24.93
CA VAL A 446 -9.33 5.88 -24.62
C VAL A 446 -9.94 4.82 -23.71
N TYR A 447 -10.05 3.59 -24.20
CA TYR A 447 -10.50 2.44 -23.41
C TYR A 447 -9.34 1.45 -23.24
N ASP A 448 -9.40 0.69 -22.14
CA ASP A 448 -8.36 -0.28 -21.83
C ASP A 448 -8.52 -1.52 -22.73
N THR A 449 -7.76 -1.56 -23.82
CA THR A 449 -7.76 -2.69 -24.77
C THR A 449 -7.21 -3.98 -24.18
N LEU A 450 -6.55 -3.92 -23.01
CA LEU A 450 -5.97 -5.08 -22.33
C LEU A 450 -6.98 -5.76 -21.39
N LYS A 451 -8.12 -5.13 -21.08
CA LYS A 451 -9.20 -5.78 -20.32
C LYS A 451 -9.91 -6.79 -21.23
N LEU A 452 -10.00 -8.03 -20.73
CA LEU A 452 -10.32 -9.29 -21.44
C LEU A 452 -11.66 -9.35 -22.22
N ASN A 453 -12.44 -8.27 -22.30
CA ASN A 453 -13.76 -8.27 -22.91
C ASN A 453 -13.91 -7.17 -23.98
N ILE A 454 -13.30 -7.39 -25.16
CA ILE A 454 -13.34 -6.47 -26.32
C ILE A 454 -14.79 -6.11 -26.74
N ARG A 455 -15.79 -6.93 -26.38
CA ARG A 455 -17.21 -6.68 -26.70
C ARG A 455 -17.86 -5.55 -25.90
N TYR A 456 -17.33 -5.22 -24.73
CA TYR A 456 -17.87 -4.17 -23.86
C TYR A 456 -16.72 -3.24 -23.52
N PRO A 457 -16.42 -2.25 -24.39
CA PRO A 457 -15.43 -1.26 -24.06
C PRO A 457 -15.86 -0.61 -22.74
N THR A 458 -14.99 -0.74 -21.76
CA THR A 458 -15.14 -0.16 -20.44
C THR A 458 -14.06 0.84 -20.21
N ARG A 459 -14.37 1.77 -19.33
CA ARG A 459 -13.45 2.80 -18.90
C ARG A 459 -13.19 2.67 -17.42
N ASP A 460 -12.27 3.50 -16.95
CA ASP A 460 -11.91 3.52 -15.55
C ASP A 460 -13.10 4.09 -14.74
N ALA A 461 -13.85 3.17 -14.13
CA ALA A 461 -15.00 3.46 -13.28
C ALA A 461 -14.78 2.85 -11.89
N GLN A 462 -15.47 3.38 -10.88
CA GLN A 462 -15.55 2.73 -9.57
C GLN A 462 -16.35 1.43 -9.66
N MET A 463 -17.33 1.39 -10.55
CA MET A 463 -18.24 0.26 -10.73
C MET A 463 -17.67 -0.93 -11.51
N GLU A 464 -16.39 -0.96 -11.88
CA GLU A 464 -15.82 -2.20 -12.47
C GLU A 464 -15.80 -3.34 -11.44
N ALA A 465 -16.11 -4.57 -11.84
CA ALA A 465 -16.14 -5.72 -10.94
C ALA A 465 -14.78 -5.99 -10.26
N VAL A 466 -13.67 -5.60 -10.90
CA VAL A 466 -12.31 -5.79 -10.39
C VAL A 466 -11.89 -4.70 -9.39
N THR A 467 -12.67 -3.61 -9.21
CA THR A 467 -12.29 -2.52 -8.29
C THR A 467 -12.30 -2.92 -6.82
N GLN A 468 -12.94 -4.04 -6.45
CA GLN A 468 -12.81 -4.64 -5.12
C GLN A 468 -11.34 -4.89 -4.73
N HIS A 469 -10.47 -5.12 -5.71
CA HIS A 469 -9.03 -5.32 -5.53
C HIS A 469 -8.17 -4.07 -5.82
N ASN A 470 -8.75 -2.92 -6.11
CA ASN A 470 -8.01 -1.74 -6.59
C ASN A 470 -8.25 -0.57 -5.63
N PRO A 471 -7.21 0.18 -5.23
CA PRO A 471 -7.34 1.33 -4.34
C PRO A 471 -7.92 2.53 -5.08
N ARG A 472 -9.21 2.44 -5.35
CA ARG A 472 -10.02 3.46 -5.99
C ARG A 472 -11.04 3.93 -4.97
N THR A 473 -10.63 4.89 -4.16
CA THR A 473 -11.49 5.47 -3.13
C THR A 473 -12.22 6.72 -3.60
N CYS A 474 -12.25 6.98 -4.90
CA CYS A 474 -12.91 8.14 -5.51
C CYS A 474 -13.80 7.70 -6.66
N LEU A 475 -14.86 8.47 -6.90
CA LEU A 475 -15.67 8.33 -8.11
C LEU A 475 -14.91 8.85 -9.33
N PHE A 476 -15.16 8.23 -10.48
CA PHE A 476 -14.60 8.63 -11.76
C PHE A 476 -15.67 9.35 -12.60
N GLY A 477 -15.25 9.93 -13.73
CA GLY A 477 -16.16 10.62 -14.66
C GLY A 477 -17.35 9.76 -15.08
N ASP A 478 -17.13 8.45 -15.24
CA ASP A 478 -18.16 7.45 -15.52
C ASP A 478 -19.25 7.39 -14.47
N ASP A 479 -18.83 7.30 -13.21
CA ASP A 479 -19.74 7.18 -12.09
C ASP A 479 -20.57 8.47 -11.95
N LEU A 480 -19.97 9.64 -12.20
CA LEU A 480 -20.65 10.94 -12.18
C LEU A 480 -21.60 11.14 -13.35
N GLU A 481 -21.22 10.75 -14.58
CA GLU A 481 -22.11 10.83 -15.73
C GLU A 481 -23.33 9.95 -15.51
N ALA A 482 -23.12 8.71 -15.02
CA ALA A 482 -24.20 7.82 -14.66
C ALA A 482 -25.10 8.44 -13.58
N LEU A 483 -24.50 9.05 -12.55
CA LEU A 483 -25.23 9.73 -11.48
C LEU A 483 -26.06 10.91 -12.00
N ALA A 484 -25.51 11.71 -12.91
CA ALA A 484 -26.19 12.83 -13.54
C ALA A 484 -27.33 12.40 -14.48
N VAL A 485 -27.28 11.18 -15.02
CA VAL A 485 -28.35 10.63 -15.86
C VAL A 485 -29.44 9.95 -15.03
N LEU A 486 -29.06 9.21 -13.98
CA LEU A 486 -29.99 8.49 -13.11
C LEU A 486 -30.69 9.40 -12.12
N TYR A 487 -29.95 10.36 -11.56
CA TYR A 487 -30.41 11.31 -10.56
C TYR A 487 -30.04 12.73 -10.99
N PRO A 488 -30.56 13.20 -12.15
CA PRO A 488 -30.20 14.49 -12.68
C PRO A 488 -30.43 15.61 -11.67
N ASP A 489 -29.44 16.49 -11.60
CA ASP A 489 -29.47 17.74 -10.87
C ASP A 489 -29.76 18.88 -11.86
N CYS A 490 -30.98 19.42 -11.82
CA CYS A 490 -31.42 20.46 -12.76
C CYS A 490 -30.88 21.86 -12.46
N ASP A 491 -30.03 22.04 -11.46
CA ASP A 491 -29.50 23.36 -11.11
C ASP A 491 -28.24 23.69 -11.91
N GLN A 492 -28.35 24.74 -12.72
CA GLN A 492 -27.30 25.22 -13.62
C GLN A 492 -26.03 25.62 -12.90
N ASP A 493 -26.14 26.12 -11.66
CA ASP A 493 -25.00 26.66 -10.93
C ASP A 493 -24.39 25.61 -9.99
N LEU A 494 -25.18 24.64 -9.53
CA LEU A 494 -24.77 23.68 -8.49
C LEU A 494 -24.51 22.24 -8.94
N GLY A 495 -24.97 21.80 -10.12
CA GLY A 495 -24.72 20.43 -10.61
C GLY A 495 -23.23 20.09 -10.77
N LEU A 496 -22.74 19.08 -10.04
CA LEU A 496 -21.34 18.67 -10.05
C LEU A 496 -21.06 17.71 -11.21
N PHE A 497 -20.03 18.00 -12.00
CA PHE A 497 -19.55 17.15 -13.11
C PHE A 497 -18.05 16.83 -13.01
N GLU A 498 -17.41 17.28 -11.93
CA GLU A 498 -16.06 16.93 -11.55
C GLU A 498 -16.12 16.21 -10.20
N ALA A 499 -15.32 15.16 -10.05
CA ALA A 499 -15.36 14.31 -8.87
C ALA A 499 -14.85 15.05 -7.65
N VAL A 500 -15.74 15.32 -6.70
CA VAL A 500 -15.36 15.74 -5.36
C VAL A 500 -14.93 14.50 -4.60
N CYS A 501 -13.64 14.38 -4.32
CA CYS A 501 -13.12 13.28 -3.53
C CYS A 501 -12.30 13.78 -2.35
N HIS A 502 -12.81 13.50 -1.15
CA HIS A 502 -12.05 13.67 0.09
C HIS A 502 -11.36 12.36 0.41
N GLN A 503 -10.04 12.33 0.19
CA GLN A 503 -9.19 11.22 0.62
C GLN A 503 -8.72 11.46 2.06
N VAL A 504 -8.59 10.38 2.82
CA VAL A 504 -8.06 10.43 4.18
C VAL A 504 -6.74 9.68 4.22
N ASP A 505 -5.69 10.42 4.54
CA ASP A 505 -4.33 9.88 4.61
C ASP A 505 -4.15 9.16 5.95
N LEU A 506 -4.48 7.87 5.99
CA LEU A 506 -4.35 7.06 7.21
C LEU A 506 -2.89 6.81 7.59
N ASN A 507 -1.96 6.91 6.63
CA ASN A 507 -0.52 6.75 6.83
C ASN A 507 -0.11 5.42 7.52
N LEU A 508 -0.95 4.38 7.42
CA LEU A 508 -0.71 3.07 8.03
C LEU A 508 0.50 2.39 7.37
N GLY A 509 0.64 2.53 6.06
CA GLY A 509 1.78 2.00 5.33
C GLY A 509 3.10 2.65 5.73
N ILE A 510 3.10 3.97 5.98
CA ILE A 510 4.27 4.69 6.50
C ILE A 510 4.61 4.19 7.91
N ALA A 511 3.60 4.01 8.78
CA ALA A 511 3.80 3.44 10.10
C ALA A 511 4.40 2.02 10.03
N ARG A 512 3.99 1.20 9.06
CA ARG A 512 4.58 -0.12 8.80
C ARG A 512 6.01 -0.05 8.29
N ILE A 513 6.34 0.88 7.39
CA ILE A 513 7.74 1.11 6.98
C ILE A 513 8.58 1.50 8.20
N ALA A 514 8.10 2.41 9.03
CA ALA A 514 8.81 2.82 10.25
C ALA A 514 9.04 1.61 11.17
N ALA A 515 8.00 0.81 11.43
CA ALA A 515 8.07 -0.33 12.33
C ALA A 515 8.90 -1.52 11.81
N TYR A 516 8.75 -1.87 10.54
CA TYR A 516 9.37 -3.07 9.95
C TYR A 516 10.68 -2.81 9.22
N VAL A 517 11.00 -1.56 8.90
CA VAL A 517 12.25 -1.19 8.21
C VAL A 517 13.12 -0.33 9.12
N LEU A 518 12.61 0.81 9.59
CA LEU A 518 13.44 1.78 10.30
C LEU A 518 13.86 1.30 11.70
N ILE A 519 12.95 0.68 12.47
CA ILE A 519 13.28 0.17 13.80
C ILE A 519 14.32 -0.97 13.74
N PRO A 520 14.14 -2.04 12.93
CA PRO A 520 15.17 -3.06 12.76
C PRO A 520 16.48 -2.50 12.23
N ALA A 521 16.44 -1.52 11.33
CA ALA A 521 17.63 -0.81 10.84
C ALA A 521 18.38 -0.08 11.96
N ALA A 522 17.68 0.66 12.81
CA ALA A 522 18.27 1.34 13.94
C ALA A 522 18.88 0.35 14.96
N ILE A 523 18.17 -0.74 15.26
CA ILE A 523 18.67 -1.78 16.18
C ILE A 523 19.91 -2.48 15.60
N ALA A 524 19.89 -2.87 14.34
CA ALA A 524 21.03 -3.50 13.67
C ALA A 524 22.24 -2.56 13.61
N LEU A 525 22.02 -1.28 13.29
CA LEU A 525 23.08 -0.27 13.26
C LEU A 525 23.70 -0.08 14.64
N PHE A 526 22.86 0.11 15.67
CA PHE A 526 23.32 0.26 17.05
C PHE A 526 24.11 -0.97 17.52
N PHE A 527 23.63 -2.17 17.22
CA PHE A 527 24.29 -3.42 17.55
C PHE A 527 25.65 -3.54 16.88
N ILE A 528 25.74 -3.28 15.57
CA ILE A 528 26.99 -3.39 14.81
C ILE A 528 27.99 -2.32 15.24
N ILE A 529 27.57 -1.07 15.43
CA ILE A 529 28.44 -0.02 15.95
C ILE A 529 28.97 -0.40 17.34
N SER A 530 28.12 -0.95 18.21
CA SER A 530 28.53 -1.40 19.55
C SER A 530 29.56 -2.52 19.48
N LEU A 531 29.32 -3.55 18.65
CA LEU A 531 30.27 -4.63 18.43
C LEU A 531 31.59 -4.14 17.84
N SER A 532 31.53 -3.32 16.79
CA SER A 532 32.73 -2.74 16.18
C SER A 532 33.51 -1.89 17.17
N SER A 533 32.84 -1.13 18.04
CA SER A 533 33.49 -0.35 19.09
C SER A 533 34.19 -1.24 20.12
N ILE A 534 33.56 -2.34 20.54
CA ILE A 534 34.16 -3.32 21.46
C ILE A 534 35.38 -3.98 20.81
N VAL A 535 35.25 -4.41 19.55
CA VAL A 535 36.33 -5.05 18.78
C VAL A 535 37.51 -4.10 18.59
N GLN A 536 37.26 -2.84 18.23
CA GLN A 536 38.31 -1.83 18.10
C GLN A 536 38.97 -1.51 19.45
N CYS A 537 38.21 -1.48 20.54
CA CYS A 537 38.77 -1.28 21.87
C CYS A 537 39.68 -2.45 22.29
N PHE A 538 39.23 -3.68 22.02
CA PHE A 538 40.04 -4.89 22.22
C PHE A 538 41.31 -4.85 21.37
N GLU A 539 41.22 -4.52 20.09
CA GLU A 539 42.37 -4.42 19.20
C GLU A 539 43.36 -3.35 19.67
N ARG A 540 42.90 -2.18 20.09
CA ARG A 540 43.76 -1.13 20.67
C ARG A 540 44.47 -1.62 21.93
N ARG A 541 43.76 -2.36 22.80
CA ARG A 541 44.33 -2.93 24.01
C ARG A 541 45.41 -3.96 23.69
N GLU A 542 45.16 -4.85 22.75
CA GLU A 542 46.13 -5.86 22.32
C GLU A 542 47.34 -5.25 21.61
N ARG A 543 47.15 -4.30 20.69
CA ARG A 543 48.26 -3.54 20.08
C ARG A 543 49.14 -2.87 21.13
N THR A 544 48.53 -2.32 22.19
CA THR A 544 49.27 -1.72 23.31
C THR A 544 50.04 -2.76 24.13
N ARG A 545 49.47 -3.95 24.35
CA ARG A 545 50.13 -5.07 25.05
C ARG A 545 51.33 -5.58 24.25
N LEU A 546 51.16 -5.82 22.96
CA LEU A 546 52.22 -6.26 22.05
C LEU A 546 53.33 -5.22 21.93
N ALA A 547 52.99 -3.93 21.80
CA ALA A 547 53.97 -2.85 21.76
C ALA A 547 54.83 -2.80 23.05
N LYS A 548 54.23 -3.02 24.22
CA LYS A 548 54.96 -3.09 25.49
C LYS A 548 55.89 -4.31 25.55
N LYS A 549 55.43 -5.50 25.12
CA LYS A 549 56.23 -6.72 25.08
C LYS A 549 57.44 -6.56 24.14
N HIS A 550 57.21 -6.03 22.94
CA HIS A 550 58.27 -5.76 21.97
C HIS A 550 59.28 -4.72 22.48
N GLN A 551 58.82 -3.66 23.16
CA GLN A 551 59.70 -2.70 23.81
C GLN A 551 60.56 -3.33 24.92
N SER A 552 59.99 -4.24 25.73
CA SER A 552 60.78 -4.96 26.73
C SER A 552 61.81 -5.90 26.11
N GLU A 553 61.46 -6.63 25.05
CA GLU A 553 62.40 -7.51 24.34
C GLU A 553 63.54 -6.71 23.69
N ILE A 554 63.24 -5.59 23.03
CA ILE A 554 64.28 -4.70 22.50
C ILE A 554 65.17 -4.15 23.62
N ALA A 555 64.60 -3.80 24.77
CA ALA A 555 65.38 -3.30 25.91
C ALA A 555 66.32 -4.38 26.46
N GLU A 556 65.87 -5.63 26.56
CA GLU A 556 66.70 -6.76 26.97
C GLU A 556 67.83 -7.05 25.98
N VAL A 557 67.54 -7.07 24.67
CA VAL A 557 68.55 -7.25 23.61
C VAL A 557 69.57 -6.12 23.65
N ARG A 558 69.14 -4.86 23.81
CA ARG A 558 70.04 -3.70 23.96
C ARG A 558 70.92 -3.83 25.20
N LEU A 559 70.37 -4.26 26.33
CA LEU A 559 71.14 -4.48 27.56
C LEU A 559 72.18 -5.59 27.38
N GLN A 560 71.83 -6.68 26.69
CA GLN A 560 72.78 -7.75 26.37
C GLN A 560 73.89 -7.26 25.43
N ALA A 561 73.54 -6.48 24.39
CA ALA A 561 74.51 -5.87 23.49
C ALA A 561 75.47 -4.91 24.23
N GLN A 562 74.96 -4.09 25.15
CA GLN A 562 75.79 -3.22 26.00
C GLN A 562 76.72 -4.04 26.92
N LYS A 563 76.23 -5.12 27.54
CA LYS A 563 77.07 -6.02 28.35
C LYS A 563 78.17 -6.67 27.50
N GLN A 564 77.88 -7.04 26.26
CA GLN A 564 78.89 -7.58 25.33
C GLN A 564 79.91 -6.51 24.93
N GLN A 565 79.48 -5.29 24.60
CA GLN A 565 80.38 -4.16 24.31
C GLN A 565 81.28 -3.85 25.50
N ALA A 566 80.76 -3.77 26.72
CA ALA A 566 81.55 -3.53 27.92
C ALA A 566 82.57 -4.66 28.20
N LYS A 567 82.22 -5.92 27.90
CA LYS A 567 83.17 -7.05 27.95
C LYS A 567 84.26 -6.89 26.90
N LEU A 568 83.91 -6.50 25.68
CA LEU A 568 84.85 -6.26 24.59
C LEU A 568 85.81 -5.11 24.93
N GLU A 569 85.29 -3.99 25.44
CA GLU A 569 86.09 -2.85 25.89
C GLU A 569 87.03 -3.22 27.03
N LYS A 570 86.58 -3.99 28.03
CA LYS A 570 87.45 -4.50 29.09
C LYS A 570 88.55 -5.41 28.54
N ALA A 571 88.24 -6.29 27.59
CA ALA A 571 89.23 -7.13 26.93
C ALA A 571 90.24 -6.29 26.11
N GLN A 572 89.77 -5.24 25.45
CA GLN A 572 90.59 -4.33 24.66
C GLN A 572 91.48 -3.44 25.55
N GLN A 573 90.96 -2.96 26.69
CA GLN A 573 91.74 -2.29 27.73
C GLN A 573 92.81 -3.22 28.29
N LEU A 574 92.49 -4.46 28.66
CA LEU A 574 93.48 -5.45 29.10
C LEU A 574 94.57 -5.69 28.05
N ARG A 575 94.20 -5.75 26.77
CA ARG A 575 95.14 -5.88 25.65
C ARG A 575 96.03 -4.65 25.47
N ASN A 576 95.50 -3.45 25.70
CA ASN A 576 96.25 -2.19 25.65
C ASN A 576 97.17 -2.04 26.88
N SER A 577 96.74 -2.47 28.07
CA SER A 577 97.59 -2.54 29.28
C SER A 577 98.76 -3.51 29.09
N ALA A 578 98.52 -4.65 28.43
CA ALA A 578 99.58 -5.59 28.07
C ALA A 578 100.57 -5.02 27.03
N ARG A 579 100.11 -4.11 26.15
CA ARG A 579 100.98 -3.38 25.21
C ARG A 579 101.77 -2.24 25.86
N PHE A 580 101.24 -1.61 26.92
CA PHE A 580 101.94 -0.53 27.62
C PHE A 580 103.04 -1.03 28.57
N SER A 581 103.07 -2.33 28.89
CA SER A 581 104.15 -2.95 29.67
C SER A 581 105.40 -3.32 28.83
N SER A 582 105.38 -3.19 27.50
CA SER A 582 106.52 -3.54 26.62
C SER A 582 107.14 -2.37 25.86
N SER A 583 106.80 -1.12 26.19
CA SER A 583 107.47 0.06 25.64
C SER A 583 107.59 1.17 26.67
N ALA A 584 108.44 0.94 27.67
CA ALA A 584 109.06 1.98 28.47
C ALA A 584 110.59 1.92 28.29
N ARG A 585 111.07 2.31 27.10
CA ARG A 585 112.45 2.74 26.84
C ARG A 585 112.49 3.59 25.56
N PHE A 586 113.33 4.62 25.58
CA PHE A 586 113.56 5.66 24.57
C PHE A 586 112.49 6.75 24.45
N SER A 587 112.82 8.03 24.24
CA SER A 587 114.03 8.84 24.43
C SER A 587 113.58 10.27 24.13
N CYS A 588 114.19 11.21 24.84
CA CYS A 588 114.14 12.64 24.61
C CYS A 588 114.46 13.02 23.16
N THR A 589 113.80 14.04 22.58
CA THR A 589 114.47 15.12 21.81
C THR A 589 113.52 16.29 21.47
N LYS A 590 114.11 17.48 21.54
CA LYS A 590 113.61 18.83 21.20
C LYS A 590 113.37 19.02 19.68
N SER A 591 112.47 19.95 19.32
CA SER A 591 112.76 21.19 18.54
C SER A 591 111.80 21.53 17.37
N LYS A 592 111.28 22.79 17.41
CA LYS A 592 110.85 23.77 16.36
C LYS A 592 109.69 23.43 15.39
N LYS A 593 108.59 24.23 15.34
CA LYS A 593 108.33 25.51 14.59
C LYS A 593 108.48 25.32 13.07
N ASP A 594 107.45 25.45 12.21
CA ASP A 594 106.67 26.65 11.81
C ASP A 594 105.25 26.27 11.26
N VAL A 595 104.16 26.99 11.57
CA VAL A 595 103.48 28.11 10.84
C VAL A 595 103.01 27.81 9.41
N TYR A 596 101.68 27.69 9.19
CA TYR A 596 100.89 28.57 8.31
C TYR A 596 99.37 28.43 8.52
N ASP A 597 98.69 29.57 8.41
CA ASP A 597 97.25 29.84 8.53
C ASP A 597 96.36 29.17 7.46
N SER A 598 95.11 28.88 7.82
CA SER A 598 93.92 29.44 7.12
C SER A 598 92.62 29.17 7.89
N ALA A 599 91.75 30.17 7.83
CA ALA A 599 90.58 30.44 8.65
C ALA A 599 89.29 29.69 8.16
N PRO A 600 88.13 29.87 8.83
CA PRO A 600 87.06 28.88 8.96
C PRO A 600 85.89 29.09 8.00
N VAL A 601 85.08 28.05 7.76
CA VAL A 601 83.69 28.22 7.27
C VAL A 601 82.74 27.11 7.79
N ALA A 602 81.73 27.59 8.51
CA ALA A 602 80.33 27.20 8.62
C ALA A 602 79.90 25.76 9.00
N THR A 603 79.35 25.71 10.22
CA THR A 603 78.11 25.03 10.62
C THR A 603 77.03 24.94 9.53
N ALA A 604 76.54 23.72 9.29
CA ALA A 604 75.20 23.48 8.73
C ALA A 604 74.48 22.46 9.63
N GLN A 605 73.50 22.96 10.38
CA GLN A 605 72.45 22.16 11.02
C GLN A 605 71.59 21.53 9.93
N VAL A 606 71.37 20.22 9.99
CA VAL A 606 70.30 19.56 9.24
C VAL A 606 69.14 19.30 10.19
N GLN A 607 68.11 20.12 10.03
CA GLN A 607 66.76 19.91 10.56
C GLN A 607 66.17 18.62 9.97
N MET A 608 65.70 17.70 10.82
CA MET A 608 64.59 16.83 10.42
C MET A 608 63.31 17.46 10.95
N ASN A 609 62.53 18.00 10.01
CA ASN A 609 61.20 18.52 10.25
C ASN A 609 60.26 17.41 10.69
N VAL A 610 59.74 17.58 11.91
CA VAL A 610 58.50 17.00 12.40
C VAL A 610 57.36 17.70 11.69
N ILE A 611 56.64 17.00 10.81
CA ILE A 611 55.34 17.47 10.33
C ILE A 611 54.31 17.15 11.41
N SER A 612 53.92 18.18 12.13
CA SER A 612 52.67 18.28 12.88
C SER A 612 51.50 18.29 11.89
N ASN A 613 50.59 17.32 11.99
CA ASN A 613 49.20 17.54 11.56
C ASN A 613 48.33 17.65 12.81
N THR A 614 47.92 18.89 13.03
CA THR A 614 46.88 19.37 13.93
C THR A 614 45.55 18.68 13.65
N ALA A 615 44.87 18.36 14.73
CA ALA A 615 43.44 18.10 14.73
C ALA A 615 42.65 19.42 14.59
N GLN A 616 41.42 19.27 14.09
CA GLN A 616 40.19 19.92 14.58
C GLN A 616 39.61 21.10 13.77
N GLY A 617 38.41 20.87 13.24
CA GLY A 617 37.33 21.86 13.18
C GLY A 617 36.78 22.16 11.79
N ASP A 618 35.68 21.49 11.40
CA ASP A 618 34.65 22.04 10.52
C ASP A 618 33.28 21.50 10.99
N ASP A 619 32.44 22.43 11.42
CA ASP A 619 31.02 22.61 11.12
C ASP A 619 30.05 21.41 11.16
N ILE A 620 29.17 21.46 12.17
CA ILE A 620 27.70 21.39 12.01
C ILE A 620 27.10 22.62 12.68
#